data_AF-A0A9E6CKV5-F1
#
_entry.id   AF-A0A9E6CKV5-F1
#
_cell.length_a   1.000
_cell.length_b   1.000
_cell.length_c   1.000
_cell.angle_alpha   90.00
_cell.angle_beta   90.00
_cell.angle_gamma   90.00
#
_symmetry.space_group_name_H-M   'P 1'
#
loop_
_entity.id
_entity.type
_entity.pdbx_description
1 polymer ?
#
loop_
_entity_poly.entity_id
_entity_poly.type
_entity_poly.pdbx_seq_one_letter_code
_entity_poly.pdbx_strand_id
1 'polypeptide(L)'
;MKQSKCSICSKIPDEILVDNDKGEHLPQSANKLEVLSSIGGIRKCPKCSQYYGYVYDHDVLTGAGPGYSDHFLFRISDGEAVERIKKTVASIEGSLERMYAKLREEELYPDEHVKQVEPEIKRYEGELGALTAEK
;
A
#
# COMPACT_ATOMS: atom_id res chain seq x y z
N MET A 1 -17.18 3.66 -22.96
CA MET A 1 -16.54 2.41 -23.46
C MET A 1 -17.03 1.26 -22.59
N LYS A 2 -17.61 0.19 -23.18
CA LYS A 2 -18.10 -0.97 -22.41
C LYS A 2 -16.90 -1.67 -21.76
N GLN A 3 -16.73 -1.51 -20.45
CA GLN A 3 -15.76 -2.29 -19.69
C GLN A 3 -16.12 -3.78 -19.85
N SER A 4 -15.27 -4.53 -20.55
CA SER A 4 -15.24 -5.98 -20.38
C SER A 4 -15.02 -6.22 -18.88
N LYS A 5 -15.93 -6.98 -18.24
CA LYS A 5 -15.80 -7.30 -16.81
C LYS A 5 -14.41 -7.90 -16.59
N CYS A 6 -13.52 -7.15 -15.96
CA CYS A 6 -12.16 -7.60 -15.71
C CYS A 6 -12.22 -8.91 -14.91
N SER A 7 -11.59 -9.97 -15.41
CA SER A 7 -11.62 -11.32 -14.80
C SER A 7 -11.15 -11.38 -13.33
N ILE A 8 -10.42 -10.35 -12.87
CA ILE A 8 -9.97 -10.20 -11.49
C ILE A 8 -10.99 -9.35 -10.73
N CYS A 9 -11.17 -8.08 -11.11
CA CYS A 9 -12.01 -7.12 -10.38
C CYS A 9 -13.49 -7.52 -10.33
N SER A 10 -13.99 -8.26 -11.32
CA SER A 10 -15.38 -8.73 -11.31
C SER A 10 -15.69 -9.73 -10.20
N LYS A 11 -14.66 -10.28 -9.56
CA LYS A 11 -14.76 -11.24 -8.45
C LYS A 11 -14.40 -10.62 -7.09
N ILE A 12 -14.11 -9.32 -7.07
CA ILE A 12 -13.77 -8.58 -5.86
C ILE A 12 -14.93 -7.61 -5.62
N PRO A 13 -15.64 -7.70 -4.49
CA PRO A 13 -16.62 -6.70 -4.08
C PRO A 13 -16.02 -5.28 -4.09
N ASP A 14 -16.88 -4.27 -4.11
CA ASP A 14 -16.42 -2.89 -3.98
C ASP A 14 -15.79 -2.64 -2.61
N GLU A 15 -16.25 -3.36 -1.58
CA GLU A 15 -15.75 -3.32 -0.21
C GLU A 15 -15.88 -4.72 0.41
N ILE A 16 -14.85 -5.15 1.13
CA ILE A 16 -14.86 -6.39 1.91
C ILE A 16 -13.99 -6.24 3.16
N LEU A 17 -14.57 -6.60 4.29
CA LEU A 17 -13.89 -6.82 5.57
C LEU A 17 -13.87 -8.33 5.82
N VAL A 18 -12.73 -8.88 6.20
CA VAL A 18 -12.63 -10.27 6.63
C VAL A 18 -11.91 -10.36 7.97
N ASP A 19 -12.49 -11.15 8.87
CA ASP A 19 -11.95 -11.49 10.18
C ASP A 19 -11.24 -12.84 10.09
N ASN A 20 -9.91 -12.84 10.07
CA ASN A 20 -9.15 -14.07 9.95
C ASN A 20 -9.30 -14.99 11.18
N ASP A 21 -9.58 -14.44 12.36
CA ASP A 21 -9.77 -15.22 13.59
C ASP A 21 -11.09 -16.00 13.57
N LYS A 22 -12.04 -15.56 12.75
CA LYS A 22 -13.24 -16.34 12.38
C LYS A 22 -13.04 -17.28 11.19
N GLY A 23 -11.83 -17.34 10.62
CA GLY A 23 -11.53 -18.15 9.44
C GLY A 23 -12.06 -17.55 8.12
N GLU A 24 -12.39 -16.27 8.11
CA GLU A 24 -12.75 -15.56 6.89
C GLU A 24 -11.49 -15.19 6.10
N HIS A 25 -11.61 -15.16 4.76
CA HIS A 25 -10.47 -14.86 3.90
C HIS A 25 -10.87 -13.98 2.74
N LEU A 26 -9.95 -13.09 2.33
CA LEU A 26 -10.12 -12.34 1.10
C LEU A 26 -10.28 -13.31 -0.08
N PRO A 27 -11.14 -12.99 -1.06
CA PRO A 27 -11.30 -13.83 -2.24
C PRO A 27 -9.96 -13.98 -2.95
N GLN A 28 -9.66 -15.19 -3.48
CA GLN A 28 -8.38 -15.47 -4.14
C GLN A 28 -8.01 -14.50 -5.27
N SER A 29 -9.00 -13.82 -5.87
CA SER A 29 -8.78 -12.77 -6.86
C SER A 29 -8.07 -11.54 -6.29
N ALA A 30 -8.28 -11.21 -5.00
CA ALA A 30 -7.58 -10.12 -4.31
C ALA A 30 -6.07 -10.38 -4.17
N ASN A 31 -5.66 -11.65 -4.09
CA ASN A 31 -4.24 -12.04 -4.08
C ASN A 31 -3.54 -11.83 -5.42
N LYS A 32 -4.30 -11.54 -6.50
CA LYS A 32 -3.76 -11.22 -7.83
C LYS A 32 -3.59 -9.73 -8.07
N LEU A 33 -3.92 -8.89 -7.08
CA LEU A 33 -3.64 -7.46 -7.15
C LEU A 33 -2.17 -7.24 -6.83
N GLU A 34 -1.51 -6.41 -7.62
CA GLU A 34 -0.14 -5.98 -7.39
C GLU A 34 -0.10 -5.02 -6.20
N VAL A 35 0.86 -5.20 -5.29
CA VAL A 35 1.09 -4.27 -4.18
C VAL A 35 1.93 -3.12 -4.70
N LEU A 36 1.33 -1.93 -4.83
CA LEU A 36 2.07 -0.72 -5.21
C LEU A 36 2.79 -0.14 -3.99
N SER A 37 2.07 0.00 -2.89
CA SER A 37 2.59 0.56 -1.65
C SER A 37 2.07 -0.23 -0.45
N SER A 38 2.98 -0.84 0.30
CA SER A 38 2.64 -1.53 1.56
C SER A 38 2.30 -0.51 2.66
N ILE A 39 3.03 0.60 2.73
CA ILE A 39 2.84 1.67 3.72
C ILE A 39 1.53 2.42 3.48
N GLY A 40 1.22 2.73 2.21
CA GLY A 40 -0.01 3.40 1.80
C GLY A 40 -1.21 2.46 1.68
N GLY A 41 -1.00 1.15 1.80
CA GLY A 41 -2.04 0.14 1.63
C GLY A 41 -2.67 0.18 0.24
N ILE A 42 -1.87 0.30 -0.83
CA ILE A 42 -2.39 0.48 -2.20
C ILE A 42 -2.11 -0.75 -3.03
N ARG A 43 -3.15 -1.26 -3.66
CA ARG A 43 -3.07 -2.38 -4.61
C ARG A 43 -3.66 -2.00 -5.96
N LYS A 44 -3.10 -2.53 -7.04
CA LYS A 44 -3.55 -2.28 -8.41
C LYS A 44 -3.91 -3.59 -9.11
N CYS A 45 -4.98 -3.58 -9.89
CA CYS A 45 -5.26 -4.68 -10.79
C CYS A 45 -4.34 -4.62 -12.01
N PRO A 46 -3.53 -5.66 -12.30
CA PRO A 46 -2.61 -5.66 -13.44
C PRO A 46 -3.32 -5.69 -14.80
N LYS A 47 -4.62 -6.00 -14.83
CA LYS A 47 -5.38 -6.19 -16.09
C LYS A 47 -6.18 -4.97 -16.54
N CYS A 48 -6.65 -4.16 -15.60
CA CYS A 48 -7.54 -3.04 -15.93
C CYS A 48 -7.23 -1.77 -15.14
N SER A 49 -6.09 -1.74 -14.45
CA SER A 49 -5.61 -0.59 -13.68
C SER A 49 -6.55 -0.09 -12.58
N GLN A 50 -7.55 -0.88 -12.17
CA GLN A 50 -8.40 -0.53 -11.02
C GLN A 50 -7.58 -0.54 -9.73
N TYR A 51 -7.71 0.52 -8.93
CA TYR A 51 -7.04 0.64 -7.64
C TYR A 51 -7.93 0.17 -6.49
N TYR A 52 -7.26 -0.34 -5.45
CA TYR A 52 -7.84 -0.77 -4.20
C TYR A 52 -7.01 -0.23 -3.03
N GLY A 53 -7.71 0.24 -2.00
CA GLY A 53 -7.14 0.43 -0.67
C GLY A 53 -7.17 -0.88 0.10
N TYR A 54 -6.13 -1.11 0.90
CA TYR A 54 -5.95 -2.28 1.72
C TYR A 54 -5.47 -1.83 3.10
N VAL A 55 -6.22 -2.20 4.13
CA VAL A 55 -5.86 -1.98 5.53
C VAL A 55 -5.74 -3.34 6.20
N TYR A 56 -4.66 -3.52 6.93
CA TYR A 56 -4.47 -4.65 7.82
C TYR A 56 -4.44 -4.09 9.24
N ASP A 57 -5.43 -4.47 10.03
CA ASP A 57 -5.45 -4.18 11.46
C ASP A 57 -5.15 -5.47 12.21
N HIS A 58 -4.18 -5.39 13.11
CA HIS A 58 -3.79 -6.51 13.94
C HIS A 58 -3.52 -5.98 15.34
N ASP A 59 -4.47 -6.21 16.23
CA ASP A 59 -4.28 -5.93 17.65
C ASP A 59 -3.67 -7.17 18.32
N VAL A 60 -2.36 -7.08 18.63
CA VAL A 60 -1.75 -7.96 19.63
C VAL A 60 -2.18 -7.43 20.99
N LEU A 61 -3.37 -7.80 21.45
CA LEU A 61 -3.83 -7.38 22.77
C LEU A 61 -2.81 -7.86 23.81
N THR A 62 -2.15 -6.89 24.43
CA THR A 62 -1.39 -7.05 25.67
C THR A 62 -2.36 -7.41 26.80
N GLY A 63 -2.84 -8.66 26.83
CA GLY A 63 -3.18 -9.34 28.09
C GLY A 63 -4.64 -9.50 28.53
N ALA A 64 -5.70 -9.26 27.74
CA ALA A 64 -7.07 -9.44 28.27
C ALA A 64 -8.20 -9.90 27.33
N GLY A 65 -7.98 -10.07 26.02
CA GLY A 65 -9.03 -10.53 25.09
C GLY A 65 -8.48 -11.42 23.97
N PRO A 66 -9.35 -12.14 23.23
CA PRO A 66 -8.92 -12.76 21.97
C PRO A 66 -8.44 -11.65 21.04
N GLY A 67 -7.20 -11.76 20.56
CA GLY A 67 -6.69 -10.86 19.52
C GLY A 67 -7.57 -10.93 18.28
N TYR A 68 -7.52 -9.88 17.46
CA TYR A 68 -8.21 -9.87 16.17
C TYR A 68 -7.25 -9.42 15.07
N SER A 69 -7.42 -10.01 13.90
CA SER A 69 -6.67 -9.75 12.68
C SER A 69 -7.64 -9.55 11.51
N ASP A 70 -7.87 -8.27 11.21
CA ASP A 70 -8.83 -7.86 10.21
C ASP A 70 -8.12 -7.39 8.93
N HIS A 71 -8.64 -7.86 7.80
CA HIS A 71 -8.25 -7.36 6.49
C HIS A 71 -9.40 -6.62 5.85
N PHE A 72 -9.16 -5.37 5.49
CA PHE A 72 -10.12 -4.54 4.81
C PHE A 72 -9.62 -4.17 3.42
N LEU A 73 -10.41 -4.48 2.39
CA LEU A 73 -10.09 -4.18 0.99
C LEU A 73 -11.27 -3.45 0.36
N PHE A 74 -11.01 -2.29 -0.25
CA PHE A 74 -12.05 -1.45 -0.84
C PHE A 74 -11.56 -0.80 -2.13
N ARG A 75 -12.46 -0.57 -3.09
CA ARG A 75 -12.14 0.13 -4.34
C ARG A 75 -11.91 1.60 -4.06
N ILE A 76 -10.90 2.15 -4.71
CA ILE A 76 -10.60 3.59 -4.67
C ILE A 76 -10.56 4.14 -6.08
N SER A 77 -10.84 5.44 -6.21
CA SER A 77 -10.70 6.15 -7.48
C SER A 77 -9.22 6.41 -7.80
N ASP A 78 -8.92 6.70 -9.07
CA ASP A 78 -7.55 7.06 -9.49
C ASP A 78 -7.05 8.32 -8.74
N GLY A 79 -7.92 9.30 -8.52
CA GLY A 79 -7.59 10.51 -7.75
C GLY A 79 -7.25 10.19 -6.29
N GLU A 80 -8.00 9.29 -5.67
CA GLU A 80 -7.69 8.84 -4.31
C GLU A 80 -6.40 8.01 -4.26
N ALA A 81 -6.14 7.18 -5.26
CA ALA A 81 -4.88 6.43 -5.36
C ALA A 81 -3.68 7.38 -5.44
N VAL A 82 -3.75 8.42 -6.27
CA VAL A 82 -2.70 9.45 -6.37
C VAL A 82 -2.46 10.14 -5.03
N GLU A 83 -3.52 10.58 -4.34
CA GLU A 83 -3.38 11.27 -3.06
C GLU A 83 -2.78 10.36 -1.96
N ARG A 84 -3.13 9.07 -1.95
CA ARG A 84 -2.52 8.10 -1.03
C ARG A 84 -1.05 7.84 -1.35
N ILE A 85 -0.67 7.77 -2.63
CA ILE A 85 0.74 7.62 -3.02
C ILE A 85 1.54 8.85 -2.60
N LYS A 86 1.05 10.07 -2.87
CA LYS A 86 1.71 11.31 -2.41
C LYS A 86 1.96 11.32 -0.90
N LYS A 87 0.95 10.96 -0.12
CA LYS A 87 1.08 10.84 1.34
C LYS A 87 2.11 9.79 1.76
N THR A 88 2.17 8.67 1.04
CA THR A 88 3.18 7.62 1.26
C THR A 88 4.58 8.18 1.02
N VAL A 89 4.81 8.83 -0.13
CA VAL A 89 6.10 9.42 -0.49
C VAL A 89 6.53 10.42 0.58
N ALA A 90 5.67 11.38 0.92
CA ALA A 90 5.97 12.39 1.95
C ALA A 90 6.27 11.77 3.33
N SER A 91 5.60 10.67 3.69
CA SER A 91 5.85 9.95 4.94
C SER A 91 7.22 9.26 4.95
N ILE A 92 7.61 8.63 3.83
CA ILE A 92 8.91 8.00 3.65
C ILE A 92 10.01 9.07 3.69
N GLU A 93 9.88 10.14 2.92
CA GLU A 93 10.82 11.27 2.90
C GLU A 93 11.02 11.85 4.30
N GLY A 94 9.94 12.17 5.01
CA GLY A 94 10.04 12.69 6.38
C GLY A 94 10.66 11.70 7.37
N SER A 95 10.45 10.39 7.17
CA SER A 95 11.10 9.36 8.00
C SER A 95 12.59 9.25 7.73
N LEU A 96 13.00 9.38 6.46
CA LEU A 96 14.39 9.42 6.06
C LEU A 96 15.10 10.65 6.60
N GLU A 97 14.50 11.83 6.48
CA GLU A 97 15.07 13.07 7.03
C GLU A 97 15.36 12.94 8.53
N ARG A 98 14.42 12.39 9.30
CA ARG A 98 14.60 12.13 10.74
C ARG A 98 15.71 11.11 11.01
N MET A 99 15.79 10.04 10.22
CA MET A 99 16.86 9.05 10.33
C MET A 99 18.23 9.68 10.04
N TYR A 100 18.35 10.46 8.96
CA TYR A 100 19.59 11.16 8.60
C TYR A 100 19.99 12.23 9.61
N ALA A 101 19.04 12.89 10.26
CA ALA A 101 19.34 13.80 11.36
C ALA A 101 20.02 13.05 12.52
N LYS A 102 19.45 11.92 12.94
CA LYS A 102 20.04 11.08 14.01
C LYS A 102 21.41 10.52 13.65
N LEU A 103 21.57 9.97 12.45
CA LEU A 103 22.86 9.40 12.02
C LEU A 103 23.97 10.47 11.97
N ARG A 104 23.63 11.72 11.61
CA ARG A 104 24.57 12.85 11.66
C ARG A 104 24.97 13.23 13.09
N GLU A 105 24.05 13.17 14.04
CA GLU A 105 24.35 13.41 15.47
C GLU A 105 25.29 12.33 16.04
N GLU A 106 25.19 11.09 15.54
CA GLU A 106 25.99 9.94 16.00
C GLU A 106 27.31 9.76 15.22
N GLU A 107 27.69 10.70 14.33
CA GLU A 107 28.86 10.61 13.42
C GLU A 107 28.93 9.32 12.57
N LEU A 108 27.80 8.63 12.42
CA LEU A 108 27.64 7.45 11.59
C LEU A 108 27.36 7.89 10.14
N TYR A 109 28.37 7.80 9.27
CA TYR A 109 28.21 8.13 7.86
C TYR A 109 27.24 7.15 7.17
N PRO A 110 26.17 7.64 6.50
CA PRO A 110 25.01 6.82 6.14
C PRO A 110 25.17 6.01 4.83
N ASP A 111 26.40 5.86 4.32
CA ASP A 111 26.67 5.38 2.95
C ASP A 111 26.00 4.05 2.58
N GLU A 112 25.76 3.15 3.53
CA GLU A 112 25.04 1.88 3.27
C GLU A 112 23.52 2.01 3.35
N HIS A 113 22.97 2.84 4.26
CA HIS A 113 21.52 3.02 4.41
C HIS A 113 20.93 3.84 3.25
N VAL A 114 21.65 4.87 2.77
CA VAL A 114 21.24 5.67 1.59
C VAL A 114 21.04 4.77 0.37
N LYS A 115 21.97 3.84 0.14
CA LYS A 115 21.94 2.89 -0.99
C LYS A 115 20.73 1.96 -0.95
N GLN A 116 20.19 1.66 0.23
CA GLN A 116 19.03 0.78 0.37
C GLN A 116 17.71 1.50 0.13
N VAL A 117 17.60 2.79 0.47
CA VAL A 117 16.31 3.51 0.41
C VAL A 117 16.11 4.33 -0.86
N GLU A 118 17.17 4.87 -1.48
CA GLU A 118 17.06 5.57 -2.78
C GLU A 118 16.30 4.79 -3.87
N PRO A 119 16.52 3.47 -4.05
CA PRO A 119 15.80 2.70 -5.06
C PRO A 119 14.29 2.62 -4.80
N GLU A 120 13.86 2.56 -3.53
CA GLU A 120 12.43 2.54 -3.19
C GLU A 120 11.76 3.88 -3.49
N ILE A 121 12.41 5.00 -3.15
CA ILE A 121 11.88 6.34 -3.45
C ILE A 121 11.73 6.51 -4.97
N LYS A 122 12.77 6.19 -5.73
CA LYS A 122 12.73 6.27 -7.21
C LYS A 122 11.63 5.40 -7.81
N ARG A 123 11.36 4.22 -7.23
CA ARG A 123 10.23 3.36 -7.64
C ARG A 123 8.90 4.08 -7.43
N TYR A 124 8.66 4.63 -6.23
CA TYR A 124 7.41 5.33 -5.92
C TYR A 124 7.23 6.62 -6.75
N GLU A 125 8.30 7.38 -6.98
CA GLU A 125 8.28 8.54 -7.86
C GLU A 125 7.96 8.15 -9.31
N GLY A 126 8.53 7.05 -9.81
CA GLY A 126 8.22 6.51 -11.13
C GLY A 126 6.75 6.08 -11.26
N GLU A 127 6.20 5.44 -10.23
CA GLU A 127 4.78 5.07 -10.18
C GLU A 127 3.87 6.31 -10.15
N LEU A 128 4.22 7.34 -9.39
CA LEU A 128 3.53 8.63 -9.37
C LEU A 128 3.59 9.32 -10.75
N GLY A 129 4.74 9.26 -11.42
CA GLY A 129 4.93 9.76 -12.79
C GLY A 129 4.02 9.05 -13.79
N ALA A 130 3.98 7.71 -13.75
CA ALA A 130 3.11 6.92 -14.64
C ALA A 130 1.62 7.24 -14.43
N LEU A 131 1.21 7.47 -13.18
CA LEU A 131 -0.17 7.83 -12.82
C LEU A 131 -0.59 9.23 -13.25
N THR A 132 0.37 10.16 -13.35
CA THR A 132 0.10 11.56 -13.69
C THR A 132 0.27 11.85 -15.18
N ALA A 133 1.02 11.01 -15.91
CA ALA A 133 1.28 11.13 -17.35
C ALA A 133 0.16 10.58 -18.25
N GLU A 134 -0.78 9.77 -17.74
CA GLU A 134 -1.93 9.26 -18.50
C GLU A 134 -3.13 10.24 -18.58
N LYS A 135 -2.91 11.55 -18.34
CA LYS A 135 -3.90 12.62 -18.51
C LYS A 135 -3.52 13.58 -19.64
#